data_AF-A0A936U0U8-F1
#
_entry.id   AF-A0A936U0U8-F1
#
_cell.length_a   1.000
_cell.length_b   1.000
_cell.length_c   1.000
_cell.angle_alpha   90.00
_cell.angle_beta   90.00
_cell.angle_gamma   90.00
#
_symmetry.space_group_name_H-M   'P 1'
#
loop_
_entity.id
_entity.type
_entity.pdbx_description
1 polymer ?
#
loop_
_entity_poly.entity_id
_entity_poly.type
_entity_poly.pdbx_seq_one_letter_code
_entity_poly.pdbx_strand_id
1 'polypeptide(L)'
;MKKILIIFVPFLFSCLMLQAQYTGGNGSGAFTGSLSGKHLTNWFQTNGSWSTPGNWIDGVVPTSAEEANISAEATLDGDYTYPVVNIGAGGVLTIPEGNTLTVTDDLQNGSGNSGLMLQNGSSLIHHNANVPGTMQRQVSNADWANGMDGWHLLSSPVENQLLVNGGFTADPYDFYAWGENTNAWLNQKVGANNITSFIPGTGYLVSYDDGGTKTFAGELNVADISLSNLSKTGSSYYIGYHLLGNPYPSALKWNDGNWALANVGGVASVWNETAQNYTSLANPNDIIPANQGFFVQVTDAINSITLPSAARTHSLTAFYKEIPADYLKLRITNSVNATFDETIVRLKHDATGFYDPAYDGHKITGSDIAPHLYTMIQPGEKAAVNTVGSSDVPSGIEMGFRPGLNATYTLKAEEFTFDRQIVLEDRVTGATIILEAGTSYAFNGTSGDDENRFMLHFSPVGIPAQEEGIDFQAYASGDVIYIKSPEKTGADVRITSVSGQRVYHGKLTSETLSSVSTRLWVPGIYLVQITTENRSLVKKVIIQ
;
A
#
# COMPACT_ATOMS: atom_id res chain seq x y z
N MET A 1 -10.99 -85.41 10.56
CA MET A 1 -11.22 -84.38 9.52
C MET A 1 -11.64 -83.09 10.20
N LYS A 2 -10.74 -82.12 10.34
CA LYS A 2 -11.09 -80.77 10.83
C LYS A 2 -11.06 -79.83 9.62
N LYS A 3 -12.19 -79.21 9.28
CA LYS A 3 -12.27 -78.13 8.28
C LYS A 3 -11.96 -76.81 8.99
N ILE A 4 -10.92 -76.12 8.54
CA ILE A 4 -10.61 -74.74 8.94
C ILE A 4 -11.32 -73.82 7.96
N LEU A 5 -12.17 -72.93 8.48
CA LEU A 5 -12.82 -71.87 7.74
C LEU A 5 -11.89 -70.64 7.79
N ILE A 6 -11.34 -70.24 6.65
CA ILE A 6 -10.62 -68.97 6.49
C ILE A 6 -11.61 -67.99 5.85
N ILE A 7 -11.98 -66.94 6.58
CA ILE A 7 -12.79 -65.83 6.09
C ILE A 7 -11.83 -64.79 5.52
N PHE A 8 -11.93 -64.51 4.22
CA PHE A 8 -11.24 -63.40 3.57
C PHE A 8 -12.13 -62.16 3.62
N VAL A 9 -11.64 -61.08 4.22
CA VAL A 9 -12.23 -59.73 4.14
C VAL A 9 -11.45 -58.97 3.07
N PRO A 10 -12.06 -58.45 1.99
CA PRO A 10 -11.32 -57.73 0.97
C PRO A 10 -11.12 -56.28 1.41
N PHE A 11 -9.87 -55.91 1.71
CA PHE A 11 -9.43 -54.51 1.61
C PHE A 11 -9.18 -54.22 0.12
N LEU A 12 -9.94 -53.28 -0.46
CA LEU A 12 -9.68 -52.75 -1.79
C LEU A 12 -8.46 -51.82 -1.73
N PHE A 13 -7.27 -52.38 -1.91
CA PHE A 13 -6.09 -51.64 -2.33
C PHE A 13 -6.14 -51.50 -3.86
N SER A 14 -6.36 -50.30 -4.38
CA SER A 14 -6.01 -50.00 -5.78
C SER A 14 -4.52 -49.64 -5.85
N CYS A 15 -3.65 -50.60 -5.56
CA CYS A 15 -2.31 -50.56 -6.10
C CYS A 15 -2.43 -51.20 -7.49
N LEU A 16 -2.12 -50.46 -8.55
CA LEU A 16 -2.04 -51.03 -9.90
C LEU A 16 -0.76 -51.89 -9.96
N MET A 17 -0.73 -53.02 -9.23
CA MET A 17 0.29 -54.02 -9.41
C MET A 17 0.04 -54.69 -10.75
N LEU A 18 0.83 -54.29 -11.74
CA LEU A 18 0.86 -54.95 -13.02
C LEU A 18 1.58 -56.29 -12.88
N GLN A 19 0.87 -57.34 -12.45
CA GLN A 19 1.43 -58.68 -12.42
C GLN A 19 1.42 -59.28 -13.83
N ALA A 20 2.59 -59.35 -14.46
CA ALA A 20 2.79 -60.19 -15.63
C ALA A 20 2.87 -61.66 -15.17
N GLN A 21 1.76 -62.39 -15.18
CA GLN A 21 1.81 -63.85 -15.05
C GLN A 21 2.23 -64.47 -16.38
N TYR A 22 3.45 -64.97 -16.44
CA TYR A 22 3.95 -65.72 -17.59
C TYR A 22 3.69 -67.21 -17.39
N THR A 23 2.67 -67.75 -18.06
CA THR A 23 2.35 -69.18 -18.05
C THR A 23 2.99 -69.90 -19.26
N GLY A 24 4.28 -70.20 -19.15
CA GLY A 24 4.96 -71.27 -19.91
C GLY A 24 5.38 -70.95 -21.35
N GLY A 25 6.70 -70.91 -21.57
CA GLY A 25 7.34 -70.87 -22.89
C GLY A 25 8.73 -70.21 -22.88
N ASN A 26 9.66 -70.63 -23.74
CA ASN A 26 10.95 -69.97 -23.93
C ASN A 26 10.80 -68.71 -24.81
N GLY A 27 10.02 -67.72 -24.37
CA GLY A 27 9.82 -66.46 -25.09
C GLY A 27 10.22 -65.25 -24.26
N SER A 28 10.92 -64.29 -24.87
CA SER A 28 11.08 -62.94 -24.33
C SER A 28 9.95 -62.05 -24.82
N GLY A 29 9.13 -61.51 -23.92
CA GLY A 29 8.15 -60.47 -24.23
C GLY A 29 8.65 -59.11 -23.75
N ALA A 30 8.52 -58.08 -24.58
CA ALA A 30 8.64 -56.69 -24.15
C ALA A 30 7.25 -56.17 -23.77
N PHE A 31 7.12 -55.58 -22.58
CA PHE A 31 5.92 -54.89 -22.14
C PHE A 31 6.17 -53.39 -22.23
N THR A 32 5.32 -52.67 -22.97
CA THR A 32 5.28 -51.20 -22.97
C THR A 32 4.11 -50.74 -22.13
N GLY A 33 4.41 -50.22 -20.93
CA GLY A 33 3.45 -49.44 -20.15
C GLY A 33 3.55 -47.98 -20.56
N SER A 34 2.43 -47.35 -20.90
CA SER A 34 2.35 -45.89 -21.00
C SER A 34 1.93 -45.33 -19.64
N LEU A 35 2.76 -44.50 -19.01
CA LEU A 35 2.26 -43.62 -17.95
C LEU A 35 1.33 -42.59 -18.60
N SER A 36 0.08 -42.57 -18.18
CA SER A 36 -0.89 -41.53 -18.54
C SER A 36 -1.05 -40.62 -17.32
N GLY A 37 -0.02 -39.84 -17.03
CA GLY A 37 -0.03 -38.82 -15.97
C GLY A 37 1.02 -37.77 -16.31
N LYS A 38 0.69 -36.49 -16.13
CA LYS A 38 1.64 -35.38 -16.34
C LYS A 38 2.71 -35.36 -15.24
N HIS A 39 2.37 -35.89 -14.06
CA HIS A 39 3.15 -35.85 -12.82
C HIS A 39 3.17 -37.24 -12.14
N LEU A 40 4.15 -37.50 -11.28
CA LEU A 40 4.14 -38.67 -10.38
C LEU A 40 3.24 -38.39 -9.18
N THR A 41 2.67 -39.41 -8.55
CA THR A 41 1.64 -39.24 -7.50
C THR A 41 2.06 -39.88 -6.18
N ASN A 42 1.73 -39.21 -5.06
CA ASN A 42 1.92 -39.73 -3.71
C ASN A 42 0.66 -39.48 -2.87
N TRP A 43 0.44 -40.31 -1.84
CA TRP A 43 -0.78 -40.31 -1.03
C TRP A 43 -0.51 -40.10 0.45
N PHE A 44 -1.13 -39.08 1.03
CA PHE A 44 -1.15 -38.80 2.46
C PHE A 44 -2.24 -39.64 3.14
N GLN A 45 -1.83 -40.59 4.00
CA GLN A 45 -2.71 -41.64 4.54
C GLN A 45 -2.75 -41.72 6.07
N THR A 46 -1.89 -40.97 6.76
CA THR A 46 -1.86 -40.95 8.23
C THR A 46 -1.99 -39.51 8.71
N ASN A 47 -2.89 -39.26 9.67
CA ASN A 47 -3.13 -37.93 10.21
C ASN A 47 -1.84 -37.32 10.77
N GLY A 48 -1.58 -36.04 10.49
CA GLY A 48 -0.48 -35.29 11.08
C GLY A 48 0.13 -34.23 10.16
N SER A 49 1.37 -33.90 10.45
CA SER A 49 2.13 -32.87 9.73
C SER A 49 2.50 -33.31 8.31
N TRP A 50 2.40 -32.39 7.36
CA TRP A 50 2.70 -32.60 5.95
C TRP A 50 4.14 -33.08 5.71
N SER A 51 5.12 -32.49 6.42
CA SER A 51 6.54 -32.81 6.23
C SER A 51 6.98 -34.18 6.76
N THR A 52 6.10 -34.94 7.43
CA THR A 52 6.46 -36.23 8.04
C THR A 52 6.43 -37.34 6.99
N PRO A 53 7.58 -37.95 6.61
CA PRO A 53 7.65 -38.94 5.53
C PRO A 53 6.77 -40.18 5.78
N GLY A 54 6.65 -40.60 7.05
CA GLY A 54 5.81 -41.75 7.44
C GLY A 54 4.31 -41.55 7.26
N ASN A 55 3.85 -40.32 7.00
CA ASN A 55 2.44 -40.05 6.70
C ASN A 55 2.09 -40.30 5.23
N TRP A 56 3.10 -40.44 4.37
CA TRP A 56 2.99 -40.69 2.94
C TRP A 56 3.19 -42.16 2.61
N ILE A 57 2.44 -42.69 1.64
CA ILE A 57 2.50 -44.11 1.27
C ILE A 57 3.89 -44.54 0.79
N ASP A 58 4.63 -43.65 0.13
CA ASP A 58 5.97 -43.91 -0.37
C ASP A 58 7.06 -43.74 0.70
N GLY A 59 6.68 -43.37 1.93
CA GLY A 59 7.61 -43.12 3.04
C GLY A 59 8.49 -41.88 2.83
N VAL A 60 8.11 -41.00 1.89
CA VAL A 60 8.77 -39.74 1.52
C VAL A 60 7.70 -38.67 1.24
N VAL A 61 8.03 -37.41 1.52
CA VAL A 61 7.17 -36.26 1.17
C VAL A 61 7.27 -36.04 -0.35
N PRO A 62 6.15 -35.83 -1.07
CA PRO A 62 6.20 -35.56 -2.51
C PRO A 62 6.99 -34.29 -2.78
N THR A 63 7.78 -34.33 -3.84
CA THR A 63 8.52 -33.17 -4.35
C THR A 63 7.56 -32.18 -5.02
N SER A 64 8.00 -30.95 -5.24
CA SER A 64 7.19 -29.90 -5.89
C SER A 64 6.84 -30.16 -7.36
N ALA A 65 7.27 -31.29 -7.94
CA ALA A 65 6.88 -31.74 -9.27
C ALA A 65 5.86 -32.90 -9.24
N GLU A 66 5.47 -33.37 -8.05
CA GLU A 66 4.58 -34.51 -7.85
C GLU A 66 3.19 -34.06 -7.39
N GLU A 67 2.19 -34.92 -7.58
CA GLU A 67 0.83 -34.70 -7.12
C GLU A 67 0.67 -35.17 -5.67
N ALA A 68 0.07 -34.32 -4.84
CA ALA A 68 -0.24 -34.64 -3.45
C ALA A 68 -1.72 -35.07 -3.32
N ASN A 69 -1.97 -36.34 -3.01
CA ASN A 69 -3.32 -36.87 -2.83
C ASN A 69 -3.62 -37.08 -1.35
N ILE A 70 -4.65 -36.42 -0.82
CA ILE A 70 -4.95 -36.35 0.61
C ILE A 70 -6.14 -37.24 0.92
N SER A 71 -5.92 -38.25 1.76
CA SER A 71 -6.92 -39.24 2.18
C SER A 71 -7.03 -39.38 3.70
N ALA A 72 -6.34 -38.51 4.44
CA ALA A 72 -6.30 -38.42 5.90
C ALA A 72 -6.25 -36.93 6.32
N GLU A 73 -6.18 -36.64 7.62
CA GLU A 73 -6.08 -35.25 8.12
C GLU A 73 -4.63 -34.74 7.99
N ALA A 74 -4.35 -34.00 6.93
CA ALA A 74 -3.06 -33.36 6.68
C ALA A 74 -3.05 -31.92 7.21
N THR A 75 -1.99 -31.55 7.92
CA THR A 75 -1.74 -30.16 8.35
C THR A 75 -0.44 -29.66 7.76
N LEU A 76 -0.49 -28.56 7.00
CA LEU A 76 0.73 -27.91 6.52
C LEU A 76 1.53 -27.34 7.69
N ASP A 77 2.84 -27.52 7.63
CA ASP A 77 3.81 -27.06 8.63
C ASP A 77 4.90 -26.16 8.01
N GLY A 78 4.58 -25.57 6.87
CA GLY A 78 5.43 -24.64 6.13
C GLY A 78 4.72 -24.18 4.85
N ASP A 79 5.50 -23.53 3.98
CA ASP A 79 5.04 -23.05 2.68
C ASP A 79 5.28 -24.09 1.60
N TYR A 80 4.25 -24.41 0.82
CA TYR A 80 4.31 -25.45 -0.19
C TYR A 80 3.78 -25.00 -1.55
N THR A 81 4.40 -25.51 -2.61
CA THR A 81 3.95 -25.38 -3.99
C THR A 81 3.89 -26.75 -4.63
N TYR A 82 2.73 -27.11 -5.14
CA TYR A 82 2.49 -28.37 -5.84
C TYR A 82 1.73 -28.12 -7.15
N PRO A 83 1.97 -28.91 -8.20
CA PRO A 83 1.18 -28.83 -9.42
C PRO A 83 -0.26 -29.26 -9.17
N VAL A 84 -0.45 -30.37 -8.45
CA VAL A 84 -1.76 -30.95 -8.20
C VAL A 84 -1.92 -31.30 -6.73
N VAL A 85 -3.06 -30.92 -6.17
CA VAL A 85 -3.47 -31.32 -4.82
C VAL A 85 -4.90 -31.85 -4.90
N ASN A 86 -5.09 -33.12 -4.55
CA ASN A 86 -6.39 -33.77 -4.58
C ASN A 86 -6.83 -34.13 -3.17
N ILE A 87 -7.86 -33.49 -2.65
CA ILE A 87 -8.46 -33.84 -1.36
C ILE A 87 -9.58 -34.84 -1.64
N GLY A 88 -9.27 -36.13 -1.45
CA GLY A 88 -10.21 -37.23 -1.63
C GLY A 88 -11.25 -37.30 -0.52
N ALA A 89 -12.28 -38.12 -0.71
CA ALA A 89 -13.34 -38.31 0.27
C ALA A 89 -12.79 -38.73 1.64
N GLY A 90 -13.13 -37.98 2.69
CA GLY A 90 -12.64 -38.19 4.06
C GLY A 90 -11.26 -37.59 4.34
N GLY A 91 -10.56 -37.08 3.32
CA GLY A 91 -9.34 -36.29 3.50
C GLY A 91 -9.65 -34.87 3.97
N VAL A 92 -8.76 -34.32 4.78
CA VAL A 92 -8.80 -32.91 5.23
C VAL A 92 -7.41 -32.32 5.05
N LEU A 93 -7.33 -31.16 4.40
CA LEU A 93 -6.13 -30.36 4.31
C LEU A 93 -6.31 -29.07 5.09
N THR A 94 -5.54 -28.90 6.16
CA THR A 94 -5.48 -27.67 6.94
C THR A 94 -4.25 -26.86 6.56
N ILE A 95 -4.45 -25.57 6.26
CA ILE A 95 -3.42 -24.55 6.11
C ILE A 95 -3.45 -23.68 7.37
N PRO A 96 -2.51 -23.86 8.32
CA PRO A 96 -2.48 -23.07 9.55
C PRO A 96 -2.13 -21.59 9.33
N GLU A 97 -2.32 -20.81 10.38
CA GLU A 97 -1.83 -19.42 10.45
C GLU A 97 -0.34 -19.35 10.10
N GLY A 98 0.04 -18.39 9.25
CA GLY A 98 1.43 -18.21 8.85
C GLY A 98 1.92 -19.14 7.74
N ASN A 99 1.11 -20.10 7.28
CA ASN A 99 1.49 -21.02 6.22
C ASN A 99 0.76 -20.73 4.90
N THR A 100 1.41 -21.10 3.80
CA THR A 100 0.91 -20.83 2.46
C THR A 100 0.91 -22.07 1.56
N LEU A 101 -0.06 -22.13 0.64
CA LEU A 101 -0.14 -23.15 -0.40
C LEU A 101 -0.37 -22.51 -1.77
N THR A 102 0.49 -22.84 -2.73
CA THR A 102 0.24 -22.59 -4.16
C THR A 102 -0.04 -23.91 -4.87
N VAL A 103 -1.16 -23.97 -5.60
CA VAL A 103 -1.48 -25.08 -6.52
C VAL A 103 -1.49 -24.56 -7.95
N THR A 104 -0.55 -25.01 -8.78
CA THR A 104 -0.31 -24.39 -10.10
C THR A 104 -1.15 -24.97 -11.24
N ASP A 105 -1.55 -26.25 -11.17
CA ASP A 105 -2.36 -26.90 -12.19
C ASP A 105 -3.78 -27.21 -11.69
N ASP A 106 -3.93 -28.17 -10.76
CA ASP A 106 -5.25 -28.67 -10.34
C ASP A 106 -5.39 -28.86 -8.83
N LEU A 107 -6.27 -28.06 -8.22
CA LEU A 107 -6.78 -28.26 -6.87
C LEU A 107 -8.19 -28.83 -6.93
N GLN A 108 -8.37 -30.04 -6.43
CA GLN A 108 -9.68 -30.65 -6.26
C GLN A 108 -9.98 -30.90 -4.79
N ASN A 109 -11.22 -30.61 -4.38
CA ASN A 109 -11.71 -30.96 -3.04
C ASN A 109 -13.03 -31.72 -3.11
N GLY A 110 -12.93 -33.05 -3.02
CA GLY A 110 -14.07 -33.96 -2.97
C GLY A 110 -14.70 -34.12 -1.59
N SER A 111 -14.15 -33.49 -0.54
CA SER A 111 -14.61 -33.57 0.85
C SER A 111 -15.46 -32.36 1.29
N GLY A 112 -15.87 -31.51 0.36
CA GLY A 112 -16.71 -30.33 0.63
C GLY A 112 -16.00 -29.27 1.47
N ASN A 113 -16.75 -28.33 2.06
CA ASN A 113 -16.19 -27.17 2.77
C ASN A 113 -15.25 -27.53 3.93
N SER A 114 -15.40 -28.71 4.54
CA SER A 114 -14.54 -29.21 5.62
C SER A 114 -13.26 -29.88 5.11
N GLY A 115 -13.20 -30.25 3.83
CA GLY A 115 -12.03 -30.90 3.24
C GLY A 115 -10.82 -29.97 3.10
N LEU A 116 -11.04 -28.66 2.97
CA LEU A 116 -10.00 -27.65 2.84
C LEU A 116 -10.24 -26.54 3.87
N MET A 117 -9.37 -26.45 4.87
CA MET A 117 -9.48 -25.53 5.99
C MET A 117 -8.32 -24.53 6.00
N LEU A 118 -8.62 -23.27 5.77
CA LEU A 118 -7.69 -22.15 5.85
C LEU A 118 -7.88 -21.46 7.19
N GLN A 119 -6.88 -21.49 8.07
CA GLN A 119 -6.94 -20.79 9.35
C GLN A 119 -6.66 -19.30 9.18
N ASN A 120 -6.91 -18.52 10.23
CA ASN A 120 -6.65 -17.08 10.24
C ASN A 120 -5.20 -16.78 9.79
N GLY A 121 -5.02 -15.81 8.88
CA GLY A 121 -3.68 -15.43 8.42
C GLY A 121 -2.98 -16.46 7.51
N SER A 122 -3.65 -17.55 7.11
CA SER A 122 -3.18 -18.45 6.06
C SER A 122 -3.41 -17.87 4.66
N SER A 123 -2.77 -18.46 3.65
CA SER A 123 -2.96 -18.03 2.26
C SER A 123 -2.95 -19.18 1.26
N LEU A 124 -3.90 -19.15 0.33
CA LEU A 124 -4.02 -20.12 -0.75
C LEU A 124 -4.09 -19.43 -2.11
N ILE A 125 -3.29 -19.89 -3.07
CA ILE A 125 -3.37 -19.49 -4.48
C ILE A 125 -3.61 -20.74 -5.33
N HIS A 126 -4.70 -20.75 -6.09
CA HIS A 126 -5.05 -21.78 -7.08
C HIS A 126 -5.85 -21.17 -8.24
N HIS A 127 -6.11 -21.93 -9.30
CA HIS A 127 -6.81 -21.44 -10.50
C HIS A 127 -8.11 -22.19 -10.83
N ASN A 128 -8.43 -23.22 -10.05
CA ASN A 128 -9.57 -24.11 -10.31
C ASN A 128 -10.85 -23.53 -9.71
N ALA A 129 -11.89 -23.39 -10.54
CA ALA A 129 -13.21 -22.96 -10.09
C ALA A 129 -13.95 -24.09 -9.34
N ASN A 130 -14.98 -23.72 -8.56
CA ASN A 130 -15.82 -24.65 -7.80
C ASN A 130 -15.06 -25.50 -6.77
N VAL A 131 -13.97 -24.96 -6.20
CA VAL A 131 -13.26 -25.62 -5.09
C VAL A 131 -13.92 -25.20 -3.78
N PRO A 132 -14.65 -26.08 -3.09
CA PRO A 132 -15.21 -25.76 -1.80
C PRO A 132 -14.10 -25.68 -0.75
N GLY A 133 -14.25 -24.78 0.21
CA GLY A 133 -13.34 -24.65 1.35
C GLY A 133 -13.94 -23.81 2.46
N THR A 134 -13.25 -23.78 3.59
CA THR A 134 -13.57 -22.91 4.71
C THR A 134 -12.36 -22.05 5.04
N MET A 135 -12.53 -20.73 5.08
CA MET A 135 -11.53 -19.79 5.55
C MET A 135 -11.98 -19.13 6.85
N GLN A 136 -11.09 -19.14 7.84
CA GLN A 136 -11.32 -18.53 9.14
C GLN A 136 -10.70 -17.14 9.21
N ARG A 137 -11.37 -16.23 9.92
CA ARG A 137 -10.85 -14.92 10.28
C ARG A 137 -11.06 -14.70 11.77
N GLN A 138 -9.99 -14.42 12.51
CA GLN A 138 -10.12 -13.93 13.88
C GLN A 138 -10.49 -12.45 13.85
N VAL A 139 -11.46 -12.08 14.67
CA VAL A 139 -11.87 -10.70 14.91
C VAL A 139 -11.80 -10.45 16.41
N SER A 140 -11.15 -9.37 16.82
CA SER A 140 -11.02 -9.03 18.24
C SER A 140 -12.37 -8.62 18.83
N ASN A 141 -12.53 -8.78 20.14
CA ASN A 141 -13.66 -8.22 20.86
C ASN A 141 -13.51 -6.70 20.87
N ALA A 142 -14.61 -6.00 20.61
CA ALA A 142 -14.69 -4.56 20.70
C ALA A 142 -15.05 -4.14 22.13
N ASP A 143 -14.36 -3.15 22.69
CA ASP A 143 -14.80 -2.44 23.89
C ASP A 143 -15.88 -1.42 23.51
N TRP A 144 -17.15 -1.79 23.66
CA TRP A 144 -18.27 -0.91 23.31
C TRP A 144 -18.41 0.33 24.21
N ALA A 145 -17.64 0.44 25.29
CA ALA A 145 -17.50 1.72 26.00
C ALA A 145 -16.69 2.74 25.19
N ASN A 146 -15.87 2.28 24.26
CA ASN A 146 -15.14 3.07 23.27
C ASN A 146 -15.74 2.83 21.87
N GLY A 147 -16.60 3.73 21.41
CA GLY A 147 -17.30 3.58 20.12
C GLY A 147 -16.41 3.53 18.87
N MET A 148 -15.09 3.62 19.00
CA MET A 148 -14.10 3.50 17.91
C MET A 148 -13.25 2.22 18.00
N ASP A 149 -13.48 1.38 19.01
CA ASP A 149 -12.76 0.13 19.24
C ASP A 149 -13.39 -1.05 18.47
N GLY A 150 -12.55 -1.99 18.02
CA GLY A 150 -12.97 -3.26 17.42
C GLY A 150 -13.68 -3.15 16.06
N TRP A 151 -13.53 -2.02 15.36
CA TRP A 151 -13.99 -1.88 13.97
C TRP A 151 -13.03 -2.54 12.98
N HIS A 152 -13.59 -3.29 12.02
CA HIS A 152 -12.84 -3.92 10.94
C HIS A 152 -13.56 -3.75 9.60
N LEU A 153 -12.78 -3.57 8.53
CA LEU A 153 -13.30 -3.70 7.16
C LEU A 153 -13.10 -5.13 6.68
N LEU A 154 -14.21 -5.82 6.39
CA LEU A 154 -14.27 -7.25 6.14
C LEU A 154 -14.78 -7.55 4.72
N SER A 155 -14.23 -8.58 4.09
CA SER A 155 -14.69 -9.09 2.79
C SER A 155 -14.68 -10.62 2.70
N SER A 156 -15.50 -11.18 1.82
CA SER A 156 -15.61 -12.63 1.63
C SER A 156 -14.64 -13.16 0.57
N PRO A 157 -13.90 -14.26 0.85
CA PRO A 157 -13.08 -14.97 -0.12
C PRO A 157 -13.87 -16.04 -0.90
N VAL A 158 -15.15 -16.25 -0.54
CA VAL A 158 -16.04 -17.24 -1.15
C VAL A 158 -17.24 -16.57 -1.80
N GLU A 159 -17.81 -17.25 -2.79
CA GLU A 159 -19.05 -16.86 -3.44
C GLU A 159 -20.28 -17.15 -2.55
N ASN A 160 -21.28 -16.26 -2.62
CA ASN A 160 -22.61 -16.44 -2.00
C ASN A 160 -22.63 -16.72 -0.48
N GLN A 161 -21.63 -16.24 0.29
CA GLN A 161 -21.63 -16.38 1.75
C GLN A 161 -22.82 -15.64 2.38
N LEU A 162 -23.76 -16.38 2.98
CA LEU A 162 -24.83 -15.81 3.79
C LEU A 162 -24.28 -15.28 5.12
N LEU A 163 -24.75 -14.11 5.57
CA LEU A 163 -24.27 -13.49 6.82
C LEU A 163 -24.69 -14.27 8.07
N VAL A 164 -25.86 -14.93 8.00
CA VAL A 164 -26.37 -15.78 9.08
C VAL A 164 -25.50 -17.03 9.31
N ASN A 165 -24.66 -17.39 8.33
CA ASN A 165 -23.72 -18.50 8.43
C ASN A 165 -22.33 -17.94 8.75
N GLY A 166 -21.57 -18.62 9.61
CA GLY A 166 -20.19 -18.23 9.91
C GLY A 166 -20.01 -17.20 11.03
N GLY A 167 -21.09 -16.91 11.77
CA GLY A 167 -21.02 -16.12 13.01
C GLY A 167 -20.95 -14.60 12.81
N PHE A 168 -21.28 -14.08 11.63
CA PHE A 168 -21.22 -12.64 11.33
C PHE A 168 -22.38 -11.82 11.89
N THR A 169 -23.49 -12.46 12.26
CA THR A 169 -24.70 -11.79 12.79
C THR A 169 -25.18 -12.43 14.10
N ALA A 170 -24.25 -12.91 14.93
CA ALA A 170 -24.55 -13.38 16.28
C ALA A 170 -24.43 -12.18 17.25
N ASP A 171 -25.53 -11.81 17.91
CA ASP A 171 -25.55 -10.65 18.83
C ASP A 171 -24.63 -10.86 20.05
N PRO A 172 -23.96 -9.81 20.52
CA PRO A 172 -24.02 -8.41 20.04
C PRO A 172 -23.06 -8.14 18.87
N TYR A 173 -23.60 -7.65 17.75
CA TYR A 173 -22.81 -7.28 16.57
C TYR A 173 -23.29 -5.97 15.93
N ASP A 174 -22.37 -5.37 15.19
CA ASP A 174 -22.58 -4.28 14.27
C ASP A 174 -22.05 -4.67 12.89
N PHE A 175 -22.89 -4.49 11.86
CA PHE A 175 -22.57 -4.87 10.48
C PHE A 175 -23.17 -3.84 9.53
N TYR A 176 -22.33 -3.23 8.71
CA TYR A 176 -22.71 -2.14 7.83
C TYR A 176 -22.16 -2.33 6.42
N ALA A 177 -22.95 -1.95 5.42
CA ALA A 177 -22.47 -1.70 4.07
C ALA A 177 -22.26 -0.19 3.87
N TRP A 178 -21.36 0.21 2.98
CA TRP A 178 -21.22 1.60 2.60
C TRP A 178 -22.19 1.95 1.46
N GLY A 179 -23.03 2.96 1.66
CA GLY A 179 -23.93 3.47 0.63
C GLY A 179 -23.45 4.81 0.07
N GLU A 180 -22.78 4.81 -1.08
CA GLU A 180 -22.27 6.03 -1.72
C GLU A 180 -23.41 7.01 -2.07
N ASN A 181 -24.52 6.51 -2.62
CA ASN A 181 -25.72 7.30 -2.93
C ASN A 181 -26.30 8.09 -1.76
N THR A 182 -26.15 7.54 -0.56
CA THR A 182 -26.63 8.13 0.69
C THR A 182 -25.51 8.78 1.50
N ASN A 183 -24.26 8.58 1.08
CA ASN A 183 -23.05 8.92 1.81
C ASN A 183 -23.10 8.48 3.30
N ALA A 184 -23.48 7.22 3.54
CA ALA A 184 -23.78 6.72 4.88
C ALA A 184 -23.51 5.23 5.04
N TRP A 185 -23.24 4.83 6.28
CA TRP A 185 -23.20 3.42 6.70
C TRP A 185 -24.62 2.86 6.82
N LEU A 186 -24.92 1.86 6.00
CA LEU A 186 -26.20 1.17 5.94
C LEU A 186 -26.19 -0.02 6.90
N ASN A 187 -26.94 0.08 8.00
CA ASN A 187 -27.00 -0.99 9.01
C ASN A 187 -27.73 -2.23 8.48
N GLN A 188 -27.13 -3.40 8.66
CA GLN A 188 -27.68 -4.70 8.26
C GLN A 188 -29.03 -5.02 8.93
N LYS A 189 -29.22 -4.61 10.19
CA LYS A 189 -30.45 -4.85 10.96
C LYS A 189 -31.66 -4.09 10.38
N VAL A 190 -31.42 -3.08 9.53
CA VAL A 190 -32.48 -2.37 8.82
C VAL A 190 -32.83 -3.15 7.54
N GLY A 191 -33.94 -3.89 7.57
CA GLY A 191 -34.34 -4.77 6.47
C GLY A 191 -34.46 -4.10 5.09
N ALA A 192 -34.75 -2.78 5.05
CA ALA A 192 -34.80 -2.01 3.80
C ALA A 192 -33.43 -1.92 3.08
N ASN A 193 -32.32 -2.10 3.79
CA ASN A 193 -30.97 -2.09 3.22
C ASN A 193 -30.62 -3.40 2.50
N ASN A 194 -31.39 -4.48 2.71
CA ASN A 194 -31.24 -5.78 2.05
C ASN A 194 -29.83 -6.41 2.11
N ILE A 195 -29.18 -6.30 3.26
CA ILE A 195 -27.83 -6.85 3.49
C ILE A 195 -28.00 -8.26 4.09
N THR A 196 -27.94 -9.30 3.26
CA THR A 196 -28.21 -10.70 3.67
C THR A 196 -27.06 -11.68 3.38
N SER A 197 -26.19 -11.32 2.45
CA SER A 197 -24.98 -12.08 2.07
C SER A 197 -23.83 -11.12 1.79
N PHE A 198 -22.61 -11.64 1.84
CA PHE A 198 -21.48 -10.98 1.23
C PHE A 198 -21.62 -11.01 -0.29
N ILE A 199 -21.22 -9.91 -0.93
CA ILE A 199 -21.11 -9.81 -2.39
C ILE A 199 -19.61 -9.86 -2.73
N PRO A 200 -19.16 -10.75 -3.64
CA PRO A 200 -17.77 -10.79 -4.07
C PRO A 200 -17.28 -9.41 -4.53
N GLY A 201 -16.11 -9.00 -4.02
CA GLY A 201 -15.53 -7.69 -4.33
C GLY A 201 -16.08 -6.52 -3.51
N THR A 202 -17.09 -6.73 -2.65
CA THR A 202 -17.63 -5.72 -1.73
C THR A 202 -17.04 -5.87 -0.33
N GLY A 203 -16.72 -4.74 0.31
CA GLY A 203 -16.31 -4.71 1.71
C GLY A 203 -17.44 -4.25 2.63
N TYR A 204 -17.33 -4.59 3.91
CA TYR A 204 -18.31 -4.28 4.95
C TYR A 204 -17.59 -3.79 6.20
N LEU A 205 -18.22 -2.91 6.97
CA LEU A 205 -17.72 -2.48 8.27
C LEU A 205 -18.38 -3.30 9.36
N VAL A 206 -17.59 -3.91 10.24
CA VAL A 206 -18.07 -4.79 11.30
C VAL A 206 -17.42 -4.48 12.64
N SER A 207 -18.17 -4.73 13.72
CA SER A 207 -17.67 -4.73 15.10
C SER A 207 -18.47 -5.76 15.92
N TYR A 208 -17.82 -6.40 16.90
CA TYR A 208 -18.39 -7.49 17.68
C TYR A 208 -18.00 -7.35 19.15
N ASP A 209 -18.98 -7.33 20.06
CA ASP A 209 -18.72 -7.33 21.52
C ASP A 209 -18.08 -8.65 21.96
N ASP A 210 -18.60 -9.75 21.44
CA ASP A 210 -17.97 -11.07 21.48
C ASP A 210 -17.44 -11.43 20.09
N GLY A 211 -16.15 -11.13 19.88
CA GLY A 211 -15.45 -11.34 18.62
C GLY A 211 -15.25 -12.82 18.31
N GLY A 212 -13.99 -13.24 18.20
CA GLY A 212 -13.61 -14.61 17.92
C GLY A 212 -13.59 -14.98 16.44
N THR A 213 -13.71 -16.28 16.17
CA THR A 213 -13.50 -16.83 14.83
C THR A 213 -14.76 -16.72 13.99
N LYS A 214 -14.67 -15.96 12.89
CA LYS A 214 -15.68 -15.94 11.84
C LYS A 214 -15.26 -16.86 10.70
N THR A 215 -16.23 -17.48 10.03
CA THR A 215 -15.94 -18.47 8.98
C THR A 215 -16.65 -18.16 7.67
N PHE A 216 -15.85 -18.11 6.60
CA PHE A 216 -16.31 -18.08 5.22
C PHE A 216 -16.27 -19.50 4.68
N ALA A 217 -17.41 -20.06 4.27
CA ALA A 217 -17.49 -21.45 3.82
C ALA A 217 -18.30 -21.54 2.53
N GLY A 218 -17.67 -22.02 1.47
CA GLY A 218 -18.25 -22.07 0.13
C GLY A 218 -17.19 -22.29 -0.93
N GLU A 219 -17.55 -22.02 -2.18
CA GLU A 219 -16.60 -22.08 -3.29
C GLU A 219 -15.65 -20.88 -3.21
N LEU A 220 -14.34 -21.16 -3.19
CA LEU A 220 -13.30 -20.15 -3.11
C LEU A 220 -13.19 -19.40 -4.44
N ASN A 221 -13.17 -18.08 -4.37
CA ASN A 221 -13.09 -17.27 -5.58
C ASN A 221 -11.68 -17.36 -6.20
N VAL A 222 -11.65 -17.53 -7.52
CA VAL A 222 -10.41 -17.53 -8.31
C VAL A 222 -10.47 -16.64 -9.53
N ALA A 223 -11.68 -16.24 -9.95
CA ALA A 223 -11.91 -15.42 -11.13
C ALA A 223 -11.72 -13.93 -10.85
N ASP A 224 -11.50 -13.15 -11.90
CA ASP A 224 -11.53 -11.69 -11.83
C ASP A 224 -12.92 -11.20 -11.42
N ILE A 225 -12.98 -10.22 -10.51
CA ILE A 225 -14.25 -9.56 -10.14
C ILE A 225 -14.28 -8.19 -10.79
N SER A 226 -15.19 -8.01 -11.76
CA SER A 226 -15.38 -6.75 -12.47
C SER A 226 -16.57 -5.97 -11.92
N LEU A 227 -16.33 -4.72 -11.54
CA LEU A 227 -17.35 -3.77 -11.11
C LEU A 227 -17.36 -2.59 -12.09
N SER A 228 -18.54 -2.10 -12.42
CA SER A 228 -18.69 -0.99 -13.37
C SER A 228 -19.88 -0.11 -13.02
N ASN A 229 -19.85 1.14 -13.49
CA ASN A 229 -20.88 2.14 -13.23
C ASN A 229 -21.16 2.33 -11.72
N LEU A 230 -20.10 2.27 -10.90
CA LEU A 230 -20.21 2.60 -9.49
C LEU A 230 -20.67 4.06 -9.37
N SER A 231 -21.57 4.33 -8.43
CA SER A 231 -22.20 5.64 -8.34
C SER A 231 -21.23 6.74 -7.94
N LYS A 232 -21.49 7.96 -8.40
CA LYS A 232 -20.80 9.17 -7.96
C LYS A 232 -21.84 10.25 -7.73
N THR A 233 -22.24 10.48 -6.49
CA THR A 233 -23.41 11.29 -6.15
C THR A 233 -23.15 12.29 -5.02
N GLY A 234 -23.86 13.41 -5.08
CA GLY A 234 -23.81 14.46 -4.06
C GLY A 234 -22.73 15.52 -4.29
N SER A 235 -22.38 16.24 -3.22
CA SER A 235 -21.36 17.29 -3.18
C SER A 235 -20.55 17.23 -1.89
N SER A 236 -20.53 16.06 -1.24
CA SER A 236 -19.80 15.85 0.01
C SER A 236 -18.32 15.59 -0.26
N TYR A 237 -17.52 15.65 0.79
CA TYR A 237 -16.10 15.30 0.75
C TYR A 237 -15.83 13.82 0.38
N TYR A 238 -16.81 12.92 0.57
CA TYR A 238 -16.67 11.48 0.32
C TYR A 238 -17.35 11.01 -0.98
N ILE A 239 -17.63 11.94 -1.90
CA ILE A 239 -18.24 11.61 -3.19
C ILE A 239 -17.42 10.59 -3.98
N GLY A 240 -18.11 9.59 -4.54
CA GLY A 240 -17.50 8.54 -5.36
C GLY A 240 -16.71 7.51 -4.57
N TYR A 241 -16.64 7.59 -3.23
CA TYR A 241 -15.99 6.53 -2.46
C TYR A 241 -16.87 5.29 -2.36
N HIS A 242 -16.29 4.13 -2.67
CA HIS A 242 -16.90 2.81 -2.56
C HIS A 242 -16.05 1.92 -1.66
N LEU A 243 -16.71 1.12 -0.82
CA LEU A 243 -16.04 0.12 0.00
C LEU A 243 -15.99 -1.21 -0.77
N LEU A 244 -14.82 -1.50 -1.34
CA LEU A 244 -14.54 -2.77 -1.99
C LEU A 244 -13.87 -3.73 -1.02
N GLY A 245 -13.70 -4.98 -1.45
CA GLY A 245 -13.15 -6.03 -0.62
C GLY A 245 -12.30 -7.00 -1.40
N ASN A 246 -11.22 -7.49 -0.80
CA ASN A 246 -10.43 -8.56 -1.39
C ASN A 246 -11.29 -9.84 -1.48
N PRO A 247 -11.59 -10.35 -2.68
CA PRO A 247 -12.48 -11.47 -2.85
C PRO A 247 -11.76 -12.81 -2.78
N TYR A 248 -10.45 -12.87 -2.51
CA TYR A 248 -9.64 -14.08 -2.66
C TYR A 248 -9.16 -14.66 -1.32
N PRO A 249 -8.86 -15.97 -1.26
CA PRO A 249 -8.22 -16.61 -0.09
C PRO A 249 -6.72 -16.30 0.04
N SER A 250 -6.27 -15.19 -0.53
CA SER A 250 -4.90 -14.68 -0.50
C SER A 250 -4.92 -13.17 -0.48
N ALA A 251 -3.79 -12.54 -0.20
CA ALA A 251 -3.69 -11.09 -0.32
C ALA A 251 -3.73 -10.66 -1.81
N LEU A 252 -3.97 -9.37 -2.01
CA LEU A 252 -3.85 -8.68 -3.29
C LEU A 252 -2.74 -7.65 -3.23
N LYS A 253 -2.04 -7.48 -4.34
CA LYS A 253 -1.14 -6.34 -4.59
C LYS A 253 -1.94 -5.23 -5.26
N TRP A 254 -2.10 -4.08 -4.59
CA TRP A 254 -2.81 -2.93 -5.12
C TRP A 254 -2.11 -2.35 -6.35
N ASN A 255 -2.86 -2.09 -7.40
CA ASN A 255 -2.41 -1.41 -8.62
C ASN A 255 -1.04 -1.89 -9.15
N ASP A 256 -0.81 -3.20 -9.15
CA ASP A 256 0.48 -3.83 -9.50
C ASP A 256 0.75 -3.94 -11.01
N GLY A 257 -0.07 -3.28 -11.84
CA GLY A 257 -0.07 -3.38 -13.30
C GLY A 257 -1.09 -4.36 -13.88
N ASN A 258 -1.68 -5.26 -13.07
CA ASN A 258 -2.75 -6.15 -13.53
C ASN A 258 -4.16 -5.56 -13.36
N TRP A 259 -4.29 -4.45 -12.63
CA TRP A 259 -5.57 -3.80 -12.37
C TRP A 259 -6.05 -3.01 -13.60
N ALA A 260 -7.28 -3.29 -14.05
CA ALA A 260 -7.96 -2.48 -15.04
C ALA A 260 -8.77 -1.38 -14.33
N LEU A 261 -8.19 -0.20 -14.21
CA LEU A 261 -8.81 0.99 -13.62
C LEU A 261 -9.21 1.98 -14.72
N ALA A 262 -10.50 2.28 -14.84
CA ALA A 262 -11.03 3.31 -15.72
C ALA A 262 -11.88 4.29 -14.92
N ASN A 263 -11.46 5.55 -14.85
CA ASN A 263 -12.08 6.59 -14.02
C ASN A 263 -12.19 6.19 -12.54
N VAL A 264 -11.12 5.61 -12.01
CA VAL A 264 -10.95 5.22 -10.60
C VAL A 264 -9.65 5.80 -10.09
N GLY A 265 -9.67 6.32 -8.87
CA GLY A 265 -8.51 6.91 -8.21
C GLY A 265 -7.41 5.88 -7.94
N GLY A 266 -6.16 6.34 -7.94
CA GLY A 266 -4.97 5.50 -7.79
C GLY A 266 -4.61 5.18 -6.33
N VAL A 267 -5.33 5.77 -5.37
CA VAL A 267 -5.11 5.58 -3.93
C VAL A 267 -6.27 4.79 -3.32
N ALA A 268 -5.96 3.64 -2.75
CA ALA A 268 -6.89 2.89 -1.91
C ALA A 268 -6.68 3.27 -0.43
N SER A 269 -7.67 3.03 0.44
CA SER A 269 -7.56 3.29 1.88
C SER A 269 -8.09 2.12 2.70
N VAL A 270 -7.31 1.64 3.65
CA VAL A 270 -7.67 0.55 4.56
C VAL A 270 -7.84 1.08 5.97
N TRP A 271 -8.83 0.57 6.70
CA TRP A 271 -9.00 0.88 8.12
C TRP A 271 -7.92 0.18 8.94
N ASN A 272 -7.25 0.94 9.81
CA ASN A 272 -6.28 0.44 10.75
C ASN A 272 -6.85 0.60 12.17
N GLU A 273 -7.28 -0.52 12.75
CA GLU A 273 -7.94 -0.57 14.05
C GLU A 273 -7.03 -0.03 15.16
N THR A 274 -5.76 -0.43 15.18
CA THR A 274 -4.79 0.04 16.18
C THR A 274 -4.53 1.54 16.06
N ALA A 275 -4.50 2.07 14.83
CA ALA A 275 -4.39 3.49 14.58
C ALA A 275 -5.69 4.26 14.90
N GLN A 276 -6.83 3.56 14.91
CA GLN A 276 -8.19 4.12 14.84
C GLN A 276 -8.35 5.15 13.71
N ASN A 277 -7.67 4.90 12.58
CA ASN A 277 -7.59 5.80 11.43
C ASN A 277 -7.36 5.01 10.13
N TYR A 278 -7.44 5.68 8.98
CA TYR A 278 -7.19 5.08 7.68
C TYR A 278 -5.72 5.16 7.28
N THR A 279 -5.20 4.06 6.73
CA THR A 279 -3.90 4.02 6.06
C THR A 279 -4.12 4.00 4.55
N SER A 280 -3.45 4.91 3.84
CA SER A 280 -3.52 4.98 2.38
C SER A 280 -2.54 4.00 1.71
N LEU A 281 -3.05 3.24 0.75
CA LEU A 281 -2.29 2.40 -0.17
C LEU A 281 -2.11 3.20 -1.47
N ALA A 282 -0.97 3.85 -1.59
CA ALA A 282 -0.70 4.85 -2.62
C ALA A 282 0.28 4.36 -3.68
N ASN A 283 0.95 3.23 -3.41
CA ASN A 283 2.01 2.69 -4.24
C ASN A 283 1.56 1.39 -4.92
N PRO A 284 2.02 1.14 -6.16
CA PRO A 284 1.93 -0.18 -6.76
C PRO A 284 2.52 -1.24 -5.83
N ASN A 285 1.85 -2.39 -5.74
CA ASN A 285 2.19 -3.53 -4.89
C ASN A 285 1.92 -3.38 -3.39
N ASP A 286 1.35 -2.26 -2.91
CA ASP A 286 0.85 -2.17 -1.53
C ASP A 286 -0.14 -3.33 -1.26
N ILE A 287 -0.06 -3.94 -0.08
CA ILE A 287 -0.79 -5.17 0.22
C ILE A 287 -2.20 -4.87 0.74
N ILE A 288 -3.19 -5.53 0.14
CA ILE A 288 -4.55 -5.67 0.68
C ILE A 288 -4.69 -7.13 1.18
N PRO A 289 -4.66 -7.39 2.51
CA PRO A 289 -4.73 -8.74 3.06
C PRO A 289 -5.98 -9.52 2.64
N ALA A 290 -5.95 -10.85 2.81
CA ALA A 290 -7.16 -11.65 2.66
C ALA A 290 -8.25 -11.19 3.66
N ASN A 291 -9.51 -11.30 3.24
CA ASN A 291 -10.70 -10.84 3.99
C ASN A 291 -10.73 -9.34 4.32
N GLN A 292 -9.87 -8.50 3.73
CA GLN A 292 -9.80 -7.08 4.03
C GLN A 292 -10.66 -6.24 3.07
N GLY A 293 -11.48 -5.36 3.63
CA GLY A 293 -12.14 -4.28 2.91
C GLY A 293 -11.25 -3.04 2.76
N PHE A 294 -11.43 -2.30 1.66
CA PHE A 294 -10.70 -1.09 1.34
C PHE A 294 -11.57 -0.10 0.56
N PHE A 295 -11.40 1.19 0.83
CA PHE A 295 -12.05 2.27 0.10
C PHE A 295 -11.27 2.62 -1.17
N VAL A 296 -12.00 2.90 -2.25
CA VAL A 296 -11.50 3.51 -3.49
C VAL A 296 -12.46 4.59 -3.95
N GLN A 297 -11.96 5.60 -4.64
CA GLN A 297 -12.79 6.67 -5.20
C GLN A 297 -13.00 6.44 -6.71
N VAL A 298 -14.22 6.59 -7.21
CA VAL A 298 -14.48 6.74 -8.65
C VAL A 298 -14.56 8.21 -9.03
N THR A 299 -14.00 8.53 -10.19
CA THR A 299 -13.80 9.91 -10.64
C THR A 299 -14.90 10.37 -11.61
N ASP A 300 -15.58 9.42 -12.25
CA ASP A 300 -16.72 9.63 -13.16
C ASP A 300 -17.83 8.60 -12.87
N ALA A 301 -19.07 8.90 -13.28
CA ALA A 301 -20.19 7.96 -13.18
C ALA A 301 -20.06 6.77 -14.14
N ILE A 302 -19.37 6.95 -15.27
CA ILE A 302 -18.94 5.89 -16.16
C ILE A 302 -17.54 5.46 -15.74
N ASN A 303 -17.45 4.39 -14.97
CA ASN A 303 -16.19 3.86 -14.45
C ASN A 303 -16.18 2.33 -14.52
N SER A 304 -14.98 1.75 -14.42
CA SER A 304 -14.81 0.33 -14.19
C SER A 304 -13.55 0.04 -13.37
N ILE A 305 -13.67 -0.96 -12.50
CA ILE A 305 -12.56 -1.53 -11.73
C ILE A 305 -12.65 -3.05 -11.81
N THR A 306 -11.52 -3.68 -12.12
CA THR A 306 -11.37 -5.14 -12.02
C THR A 306 -10.46 -5.44 -10.84
N LEU A 307 -10.95 -6.23 -9.88
CA LEU A 307 -10.11 -6.90 -8.89
C LEU A 307 -9.52 -8.14 -9.59
N PRO A 308 -8.23 -8.14 -9.93
CA PRO A 308 -7.69 -9.16 -10.83
C PRO A 308 -7.14 -10.34 -10.04
N SER A 309 -7.47 -11.55 -10.48
CA SER A 309 -6.91 -12.80 -9.96
C SER A 309 -5.39 -12.87 -10.12
N ALA A 310 -4.83 -12.17 -11.11
CA ALA A 310 -3.39 -12.08 -11.36
C ALA A 310 -2.64 -11.24 -10.30
N ALA A 311 -3.32 -10.38 -9.54
CA ALA A 311 -2.69 -9.59 -8.46
C ALA A 311 -2.63 -10.33 -7.12
N ARG A 312 -3.10 -11.59 -7.06
CA ARG A 312 -3.03 -12.43 -5.86
C ARG A 312 -1.58 -12.67 -5.46
N THR A 313 -1.29 -12.57 -4.18
CA THR A 313 0.02 -12.88 -3.61
C THR A 313 -0.13 -13.54 -2.25
N HIS A 314 0.81 -14.42 -1.93
CA HIS A 314 1.05 -14.79 -0.55
C HIS A 314 1.63 -13.59 0.18
N SER A 315 1.10 -13.30 1.36
CA SER A 315 1.58 -12.20 2.19
C SER A 315 1.14 -12.45 3.63
N LEU A 316 2.11 -12.75 4.47
CA LEU A 316 1.99 -12.79 5.93
C LEU A 316 2.29 -11.41 6.56
N THR A 317 2.53 -10.42 5.68
CA THR A 317 3.09 -9.11 5.92
C THR A 317 2.40 -8.32 7.03
N ALA A 318 3.20 -7.94 8.04
CA ALA A 318 3.39 -6.54 8.41
C ALA A 318 4.40 -5.89 7.43
N PHE A 319 4.03 -4.74 6.87
CA PHE A 319 4.53 -4.05 5.66
C PHE A 319 5.98 -4.26 5.18
N TYR A 320 6.17 -4.43 3.86
CA TYR A 320 7.38 -4.07 3.12
C TYR A 320 7.02 -3.09 1.99
N LYS A 321 7.86 -2.07 1.77
CA LYS A 321 7.71 -1.10 0.68
C LYS A 321 8.97 -1.06 -0.17
N GLU A 322 8.79 -1.08 -1.48
CA GLU A 322 9.69 -0.30 -2.33
C GLU A 322 9.33 1.16 -2.11
N ILE A 323 10.29 1.94 -1.60
CA ILE A 323 10.08 3.38 -1.41
C ILE A 323 10.34 4.04 -2.77
N PRO A 324 9.34 4.72 -3.37
CA PRO A 324 9.57 5.48 -4.59
C PRO A 324 10.63 6.57 -4.37
N ALA A 325 11.29 7.00 -5.44
CA ALA A 325 12.08 8.24 -5.40
C ALA A 325 11.16 9.44 -5.07
N ASP A 326 11.72 10.48 -4.45
CA ASP A 326 11.01 11.71 -4.07
C ASP A 326 9.76 11.46 -3.23
N TYR A 327 9.91 10.70 -2.16
CA TYR A 327 8.85 10.26 -1.26
C TYR A 327 9.16 10.65 0.19
N LEU A 328 8.17 11.21 0.88
CA LEU A 328 8.22 11.58 2.28
C LEU A 328 6.97 11.04 2.96
N LYS A 329 7.16 10.14 3.93
CA LYS A 329 6.11 9.68 4.82
C LYS A 329 6.31 10.25 6.20
N LEU A 330 5.36 11.04 6.65
CA LEU A 330 5.31 11.58 8.00
C LEU A 330 4.29 10.79 8.82
N ARG A 331 4.70 10.33 10.00
CA ARG A 331 3.82 9.69 10.98
C ARG A 331 3.76 10.53 12.24
N ILE A 332 2.56 10.75 12.77
CA ILE A 332 2.34 11.39 14.07
C ILE A 332 1.87 10.35 15.09
N THR A 333 2.47 10.35 16.27
CA THR A 333 2.08 9.50 17.42
C THR A 333 1.87 10.37 18.66
N ASN A 334 1.24 9.84 19.69
CA ASN A 334 1.00 10.55 20.96
C ASN A 334 1.50 9.74 22.16
N SER A 335 1.70 10.41 23.29
CA SER A 335 2.24 9.81 24.51
C SER A 335 1.21 9.08 25.39
N VAL A 336 -0.06 9.00 24.98
CA VAL A 336 -1.18 8.53 25.83
C VAL A 336 -1.71 7.17 25.40
N ASN A 337 -1.88 6.94 24.09
CA ASN A 337 -2.41 5.68 23.54
C ASN A 337 -1.62 5.25 22.28
N ALA A 338 -1.96 4.10 21.71
CA ALA A 338 -1.28 3.54 20.54
C ALA A 338 -1.75 4.13 19.20
N THR A 339 -2.68 5.09 19.20
CA THR A 339 -3.22 5.68 17.96
C THR A 339 -2.19 6.56 17.26
N PHE A 340 -2.26 6.58 15.94
CA PHE A 340 -1.35 7.33 15.09
C PHE A 340 -2.04 7.75 13.80
N ASP A 341 -1.40 8.64 13.06
CA ASP A 341 -1.83 9.00 11.71
C ASP A 341 -0.63 9.28 10.81
N GLU A 342 -0.88 9.27 9.50
CA GLU A 342 0.15 9.38 8.49
C GLU A 342 -0.27 10.30 7.35
N THR A 343 0.70 10.99 6.77
CA THR A 343 0.53 11.65 5.48
C THR A 343 1.76 11.42 4.61
N ILE A 344 1.52 11.33 3.32
CA ILE A 344 2.54 11.11 2.30
C ILE A 344 2.61 12.34 1.41
N VAL A 345 3.82 12.85 1.20
CA VAL A 345 4.14 13.81 0.14
C VAL A 345 5.07 13.13 -0.85
N ARG A 346 4.77 13.23 -2.14
CA ARG A 346 5.65 12.72 -3.20
C ARG A 346 5.74 13.67 -4.38
N LEU A 347 6.83 13.60 -5.14
CA LEU A 347 6.92 14.32 -6.42
C LEU A 347 6.64 13.40 -7.59
N LYS A 348 5.94 13.93 -8.60
CA LYS A 348 5.77 13.28 -9.89
C LYS A 348 5.82 14.31 -11.00
N HIS A 349 6.48 13.99 -12.11
CA HIS A 349 6.64 14.93 -13.23
C HIS A 349 5.29 15.40 -13.80
N ASP A 350 4.34 14.47 -13.94
CA ASP A 350 3.03 14.72 -14.55
C ASP A 350 1.95 15.18 -13.55
N ALA A 351 2.30 15.41 -12.28
CA ALA A 351 1.34 15.89 -11.29
C ALA A 351 1.16 17.41 -11.39
N THR A 352 -0.03 17.88 -11.02
CA THR A 352 -0.39 19.31 -11.05
C THR A 352 -0.44 19.89 -9.64
N GLY A 353 -0.66 21.20 -9.50
CA GLY A 353 -0.95 21.84 -8.21
C GLY A 353 -2.41 21.73 -7.75
N PHE A 354 -3.21 20.90 -8.43
CA PHE A 354 -4.63 20.64 -8.14
C PHE A 354 -4.81 19.16 -7.80
N TYR A 355 -5.87 18.82 -7.05
CA TYR A 355 -6.18 17.43 -6.75
C TYR A 355 -6.36 16.60 -8.02
N ASP A 356 -5.56 15.55 -8.12
CA ASP A 356 -5.64 14.53 -9.14
C ASP A 356 -5.93 13.18 -8.47
N PRO A 357 -7.14 12.63 -8.58
CA PRO A 357 -7.49 11.35 -7.95
C PRO A 357 -6.61 10.17 -8.40
N ALA A 358 -5.88 10.26 -9.53
CA ALA A 358 -4.93 9.24 -9.94
C ALA A 358 -3.68 9.21 -9.05
N TYR A 359 -3.32 10.33 -8.41
CA TYR A 359 -2.08 10.49 -7.67
C TYR A 359 -2.28 10.91 -6.21
N ASP A 360 -3.37 11.61 -5.93
CA ASP A 360 -3.71 12.14 -4.63
C ASP A 360 -4.75 11.25 -3.94
N GLY A 361 -4.74 11.31 -2.62
CA GLY A 361 -5.70 10.63 -1.77
C GLY A 361 -6.25 11.60 -0.76
N HIS A 362 -7.56 11.86 -0.81
CA HIS A 362 -8.23 12.64 0.22
C HIS A 362 -8.03 12.03 1.61
N LYS A 363 -7.98 12.89 2.62
CA LYS A 363 -7.90 12.48 4.01
C LYS A 363 -9.26 11.96 4.49
N ILE A 364 -9.40 10.64 4.63
CA ILE A 364 -10.54 10.06 5.34
C ILE A 364 -10.30 10.24 6.85
N THR A 365 -11.25 10.89 7.53
CA THR A 365 -11.14 11.18 8.96
C THR A 365 -11.49 9.94 9.78
N GLY A 366 -10.57 9.51 10.65
CA GLY A 366 -10.81 8.45 11.63
C GLY A 366 -11.44 8.94 12.93
N SER A 367 -11.10 8.28 14.04
CA SER A 367 -11.58 8.59 15.40
C SER A 367 -11.18 9.98 15.90
N ASP A 368 -12.03 10.63 16.71
CA ASP A 368 -11.72 11.94 17.32
C ASP A 368 -10.64 11.85 18.41
N ILE A 369 -10.36 10.67 18.97
CA ILE A 369 -9.28 10.48 19.95
C ILE A 369 -7.92 10.13 19.32
N ALA A 370 -7.90 9.84 18.01
CA ALA A 370 -6.67 9.69 17.24
C ALA A 370 -6.17 11.07 16.77
N PRO A 371 -4.84 11.29 16.67
CA PRO A 371 -4.35 12.45 15.96
C PRO A 371 -4.78 12.42 14.49
N HIS A 372 -4.95 13.60 13.88
CA HIS A 372 -5.13 13.71 12.43
C HIS A 372 -3.99 14.51 11.83
N LEU A 373 -3.30 13.94 10.84
CA LEU A 373 -2.22 14.57 10.09
C LEU A 373 -2.56 14.52 8.61
N TYR A 374 -2.41 15.65 7.93
CA TYR A 374 -2.67 15.75 6.50
C TYR A 374 -1.92 16.94 5.91
N THR A 375 -1.83 16.95 4.58
CA THR A 375 -1.39 18.12 3.82
C THR A 375 -2.60 18.81 3.19
N MET A 376 -2.41 20.05 2.78
CA MET A 376 -3.42 20.82 2.06
C MET A 376 -2.98 20.95 0.60
N ILE A 377 -3.80 20.40 -0.32
CA ILE A 377 -3.59 20.62 -1.76
C ILE A 377 -4.12 22.02 -2.12
N GLN A 378 -5.31 22.35 -1.61
CA GLN A 378 -5.96 23.66 -1.71
C GLN A 378 -6.65 24.01 -0.39
N PRO A 379 -7.06 25.27 -0.18
CA PRO A 379 -7.87 25.64 0.98
C PRO A 379 -9.13 24.77 1.11
N GLY A 380 -9.22 24.00 2.19
CA GLY A 380 -10.31 23.05 2.45
C GLY A 380 -10.11 21.64 1.88
N GLU A 381 -9.08 21.40 1.06
CA GLU A 381 -8.80 20.11 0.43
C GLU A 381 -7.66 19.38 1.13
N LYS A 382 -8.03 18.61 2.16
CA LYS A 382 -7.12 17.81 2.98
C LYS A 382 -6.69 16.54 2.25
N ALA A 383 -5.42 16.16 2.35
CA ALA A 383 -4.87 15.00 1.67
C ALA A 383 -4.05 14.10 2.61
N ALA A 384 -4.36 12.79 2.58
CA ALA A 384 -3.53 11.74 3.15
C ALA A 384 -2.33 11.44 2.24
N VAL A 385 -2.51 11.59 0.92
CA VAL A 385 -1.44 11.51 -0.09
C VAL A 385 -1.52 12.73 -0.96
N ASN A 386 -0.43 13.51 -1.02
CA ASN A 386 -0.31 14.70 -1.85
C ASN A 386 0.88 14.55 -2.80
N THR A 387 0.59 14.51 -4.09
CA THR A 387 1.54 14.38 -5.17
C THR A 387 1.72 15.72 -5.84
N VAL A 388 2.93 16.24 -5.77
CA VAL A 388 3.26 17.55 -6.32
C VAL A 388 4.05 17.41 -7.62
N GLY A 389 3.78 18.30 -8.57
CA GLY A 389 4.54 18.41 -9.81
C GLY A 389 6.03 18.64 -9.55
N SER A 390 6.91 17.77 -10.04
CA SER A 390 8.36 17.89 -9.80
C SER A 390 8.97 19.18 -10.40
N SER A 391 8.31 19.73 -11.43
CA SER A 391 8.70 20.96 -12.13
C SER A 391 8.15 22.23 -11.46
N ASP A 392 7.12 22.08 -10.63
CA ASP A 392 6.36 23.16 -9.98
C ASP A 392 6.27 22.90 -8.47
N VAL A 393 7.38 22.49 -7.86
CA VAL A 393 7.42 22.26 -6.40
C VAL A 393 7.13 23.60 -5.72
N PRO A 394 6.01 23.73 -4.98
CA PRO A 394 5.67 24.96 -4.31
C PRO A 394 6.74 25.26 -3.26
N SER A 395 6.94 26.55 -2.99
CA SER A 395 7.89 27.00 -1.97
C SER A 395 7.61 26.37 -0.61
N GLY A 396 6.34 26.03 -0.35
CA GLY A 396 5.99 25.10 0.70
C GLY A 396 4.60 24.48 0.56
N ILE A 397 4.37 23.40 1.30
CA ILE A 397 3.10 22.69 1.41
C ILE A 397 2.55 22.88 2.83
N GLU A 398 1.34 23.42 2.92
CA GLU A 398 0.64 23.56 4.20
C GLU A 398 0.25 22.21 4.76
N MET A 399 0.46 22.05 6.06
CA MET A 399 0.16 20.82 6.78
C MET A 399 -0.74 21.11 7.97
N GLY A 400 -1.80 20.31 8.07
CA GLY A 400 -2.70 20.34 9.19
C GLY A 400 -2.40 19.23 10.19
N PHE A 401 -2.56 19.56 11.47
CA PHE A 401 -2.49 18.64 12.58
C PHE A 401 -3.62 18.92 13.58
N ARG A 402 -4.49 17.93 13.79
CA ARG A 402 -5.55 17.98 14.81
C ARG A 402 -5.20 17.04 15.97
N PRO A 403 -4.95 17.56 17.18
CA PRO A 403 -4.79 16.74 18.37
C PRO A 403 -6.11 16.02 18.70
N GLY A 404 -6.05 14.71 18.91
CA GLY A 404 -7.20 13.96 19.44
C GLY A 404 -7.34 14.06 20.97
N LEU A 405 -6.24 14.36 21.68
CA LEU A 405 -6.17 14.43 23.14
C LEU A 405 -5.15 15.50 23.57
N ASN A 406 -5.19 15.92 24.83
CA ASN A 406 -4.14 16.76 25.39
C ASN A 406 -2.92 15.88 25.70
N ALA A 407 -1.88 15.96 24.88
CA ALA A 407 -0.72 15.08 24.97
C ALA A 407 0.55 15.71 24.41
N THR A 408 1.69 15.05 24.67
CA THR A 408 2.89 15.26 23.87
C THR A 408 2.80 14.39 22.63
N TYR A 409 3.02 15.00 21.47
CA TYR A 409 3.00 14.37 20.17
C TYR A 409 4.42 14.27 19.61
N THR A 410 4.67 13.21 18.85
CA THR A 410 5.94 13.02 18.12
C THR A 410 5.65 12.84 16.65
N LEU A 411 6.10 13.80 15.83
CA LEU A 411 6.09 13.72 14.38
C LEU A 411 7.40 13.12 13.91
N LYS A 412 7.33 12.05 13.11
CA LYS A 412 8.50 11.33 12.59
C LYS A 412 8.47 11.28 11.08
N ALA A 413 9.58 11.62 10.44
CA ALA A 413 9.85 11.28 9.04
C ALA A 413 10.22 9.79 8.98
N GLU A 414 9.22 8.94 8.74
CA GLU A 414 9.39 7.49 8.74
C GLU A 414 10.12 7.02 7.47
N GLU A 415 9.79 7.63 6.33
CA GLU A 415 10.44 7.39 5.03
C GLU A 415 10.80 8.73 4.40
N PHE A 416 12.00 8.84 3.84
CA PHE A 416 12.51 10.05 3.18
C PHE A 416 13.45 9.66 2.04
N THR A 417 13.10 9.98 0.81
CA THR A 417 13.91 9.67 -0.39
C THR A 417 14.10 10.86 -1.33
N PHE A 418 13.75 12.06 -0.88
CA PHE A 418 13.98 13.28 -1.65
C PHE A 418 15.47 13.56 -1.82
N ASP A 419 15.84 13.99 -3.02
CA ASP A 419 17.21 14.42 -3.37
C ASP A 419 17.54 15.86 -2.93
N ARG A 420 16.65 16.48 -2.16
CA ARG A 420 16.69 17.87 -1.74
C ARG A 420 16.35 18.01 -0.26
N GLN A 421 16.81 19.11 0.32
CA GLN A 421 16.47 19.44 1.70
C GLN A 421 15.00 19.86 1.80
N ILE A 422 14.30 19.24 2.75
CA ILE A 422 12.96 19.64 3.19
C ILE A 422 13.06 20.11 4.64
N VAL A 423 12.42 21.24 4.95
CA VAL A 423 12.37 21.79 6.31
C VAL A 423 10.93 21.84 6.77
N LEU A 424 10.64 21.26 7.92
CA LEU A 424 9.36 21.42 8.63
C LEU A 424 9.42 22.68 9.49
N GLU A 425 8.49 23.60 9.30
CA GLU A 425 8.24 24.74 10.17
C GLU A 425 7.03 24.44 11.07
N ASP A 426 7.21 24.54 12.38
CA ASP A 426 6.12 24.59 13.37
C ASP A 426 5.74 26.07 13.59
N ARG A 427 4.64 26.50 12.97
CA ARG A 427 4.18 27.90 12.99
C ARG A 427 3.72 28.38 14.37
N VAL A 428 3.41 27.45 15.27
CA VAL A 428 2.99 27.77 16.64
C VAL A 428 4.19 28.10 17.52
N THR A 429 5.27 27.33 17.40
CA THR A 429 6.48 27.51 18.22
C THR A 429 7.57 28.34 17.55
N GLY A 430 7.51 28.48 16.21
CA GLY A 430 8.56 29.06 15.37
C GLY A 430 9.74 28.12 15.12
N ALA A 431 9.66 26.85 15.53
CA ALA A 431 10.73 25.88 15.33
C ALA A 431 10.86 25.47 13.86
N THR A 432 12.10 25.30 13.39
CA THR A 432 12.41 24.76 12.06
C THR A 432 13.24 23.49 12.19
N ILE A 433 12.82 22.42 11.51
CA ILE A 433 13.39 21.09 11.62
C ILE A 433 13.75 20.62 10.22
N ILE A 434 15.04 20.42 9.96
CA ILE A 434 15.50 19.78 8.71
C ILE A 434 15.08 18.32 8.78
N LEU A 435 14.33 17.87 7.77
CA LEU A 435 13.85 16.49 7.69
C LEU A 435 14.86 15.61 6.97
N GLU A 436 15.20 14.51 7.62
CA GLU A 436 15.93 13.36 7.08
C GLU A 436 15.24 12.07 7.54
N ALA A 437 15.59 10.93 6.94
CA ALA A 437 15.06 9.64 7.35
C ALA A 437 15.24 9.39 8.86
N GLY A 438 14.15 9.11 9.57
CA GLY A 438 14.15 8.86 11.02
C GLY A 438 14.05 10.12 11.90
N THR A 439 14.12 11.32 11.33
CA THR A 439 13.99 12.59 12.07
C THR A 439 12.70 12.60 12.88
N SER A 440 12.80 13.02 14.14
CA SER A 440 11.66 13.08 15.06
C SER A 440 11.60 14.45 15.74
N TYR A 441 10.39 15.01 15.82
CA TYR A 441 10.11 16.30 16.46
C TYR A 441 8.96 16.13 17.45
N ALA A 442 9.21 16.48 18.72
CA ALA A 442 8.24 16.36 19.80
C ALA A 442 7.70 17.73 20.21
N PHE A 443 6.40 17.80 20.43
CA PHE A 443 5.72 19.05 20.80
C PHE A 443 4.41 18.75 21.55
N ASN A 444 3.85 19.74 22.24
CA ASN A 444 2.56 19.59 22.92
C ASN A 444 1.39 20.02 22.00
N GLY A 445 0.31 19.26 22.04
CA GLY A 445 -0.95 19.57 21.36
C GLY A 445 -2.13 19.48 22.33
N THR A 446 -3.10 20.38 22.15
CA THR A 446 -4.31 20.47 22.97
C THR A 446 -5.55 20.31 22.09
N SER A 447 -6.53 19.55 22.54
CA SER A 447 -7.82 19.41 21.84
C SER A 447 -8.44 20.79 21.59
N GLY A 448 -8.69 21.12 20.32
CA GLY A 448 -9.24 22.40 19.89
C GLY A 448 -8.21 23.44 19.43
N ASP A 449 -6.90 23.11 19.42
CA ASP A 449 -5.88 23.93 18.76
C ASP A 449 -6.22 24.15 17.27
N ASP A 450 -5.79 25.28 16.70
CA ASP A 450 -5.87 25.51 15.25
C ASP A 450 -5.12 24.41 14.52
N GLU A 451 -5.79 23.75 13.57
CA GLU A 451 -5.22 22.63 12.85
C GLU A 451 -4.05 23.07 11.95
N ASN A 452 -3.97 24.34 11.54
CA ASN A 452 -2.93 24.87 10.65
C ASN A 452 -1.61 25.12 11.37
N ARG A 453 -0.92 24.04 11.74
CA ARG A 453 0.29 24.14 12.55
C ARG A 453 1.58 24.11 11.74
N PHE A 454 1.64 23.31 10.68
CA PHE A 454 2.90 22.97 10.03
C PHE A 454 3.00 23.51 8.60
N MET A 455 4.22 23.76 8.16
CA MET A 455 4.54 24.06 6.76
C MET A 455 5.79 23.28 6.36
N LEU A 456 5.75 22.58 5.23
CA LEU A 456 6.91 21.94 4.63
C LEU A 456 7.53 22.87 3.60
N HIS A 457 8.79 23.23 3.77
CA HIS A 457 9.54 24.05 2.82
C HIS A 457 10.47 23.17 1.99
N PHE A 458 10.45 23.36 0.68
CA PHE A 458 11.30 22.62 -0.26
C PHE A 458 12.44 23.51 -0.75
N SER A 459 13.69 23.06 -0.57
CA SER A 459 14.82 23.76 -1.15
C SER A 459 14.86 23.51 -2.67
N PRO A 460 15.21 24.53 -3.49
CA PRO A 460 15.42 24.33 -4.91
C PRO A 460 16.59 23.37 -5.15
N VAL A 461 16.47 22.48 -6.13
CA VAL A 461 17.59 21.67 -6.63
C VAL A 461 18.51 22.57 -7.46
N GLY A 462 19.57 23.05 -6.83
CA GLY A 462 20.60 23.88 -7.45
C GLY A 462 21.81 23.96 -6.52
N ILE A 463 23.01 24.01 -7.10
CA ILE A 463 24.28 24.12 -6.36
C ILE A 463 24.11 25.20 -5.27
N PRO A 464 24.28 24.87 -3.98
CA PRO A 464 24.16 25.87 -2.94
C PRO A 464 25.20 26.96 -3.24
N ALA A 465 24.74 28.17 -3.52
CA ALA A 465 25.60 29.33 -3.42
C ALA A 465 25.91 29.46 -1.93
N GLN A 466 27.02 28.86 -1.51
CA GLN A 466 27.61 29.13 -0.21
C GLN A 466 27.93 30.63 -0.22
N GLU A 467 27.06 31.43 0.40
CA GLU A 467 27.37 32.82 0.74
C GLU A 467 28.41 32.82 1.86
N GLU A 468 29.63 32.41 1.54
CA GLU A 468 30.79 32.89 2.27
C GLU A 468 31.12 34.29 1.74
N GLY A 469 30.87 35.27 2.60
CA GLY A 469 31.02 36.69 2.33
C GLY A 469 32.40 37.01 1.75
N ILE A 470 32.40 37.47 0.50
CA ILE A 470 33.50 38.28 -0.01
C ILE A 470 32.88 39.56 -0.57
N ASP A 471 33.26 40.65 0.06
CA ASP A 471 32.69 41.99 -0.05
C ASP A 471 33.23 42.69 -1.32
N PHE A 472 32.50 42.62 -2.43
CA PHE A 472 32.73 43.55 -3.55
C PHE A 472 31.60 44.58 -3.60
N GLN A 473 32.00 45.84 -3.71
CA GLN A 473 31.10 46.98 -3.78
C GLN A 473 31.17 47.59 -5.17
N ALA A 474 30.01 47.86 -5.76
CA ALA A 474 29.90 48.60 -7.01
C ALA A 474 28.86 49.70 -6.84
N TYR A 475 29.22 50.93 -7.18
CA TYR A 475 28.33 52.09 -7.10
C TYR A 475 28.64 53.10 -8.20
N ALA A 476 27.66 53.89 -8.60
CA ALA A 476 27.84 54.99 -9.54
C ALA A 476 27.90 56.32 -8.79
N SER A 477 28.77 57.23 -9.25
CA SER A 477 28.79 58.61 -8.81
C SER A 477 29.27 59.49 -9.97
N GLY A 478 28.40 60.41 -10.42
CA GLY A 478 28.59 61.13 -11.68
C GLY A 478 28.62 60.18 -12.89
N ASP A 479 29.42 60.50 -13.90
CA ASP A 479 29.61 59.69 -15.12
C ASP A 479 30.59 58.51 -14.92
N VAL A 480 30.65 57.94 -13.72
CA VAL A 480 31.63 56.90 -13.35
C VAL A 480 31.00 55.82 -12.47
N ILE A 481 31.21 54.55 -12.84
CA ILE A 481 31.02 53.40 -11.95
C ILE A 481 32.33 53.09 -11.26
N TYR A 482 32.28 52.99 -9.93
CA TYR A 482 33.36 52.57 -9.06
C TYR A 482 33.16 51.12 -8.65
N ILE A 483 34.23 50.34 -8.70
CA ILE A 483 34.25 48.92 -8.36
C ILE A 483 35.37 48.71 -7.34
N LYS A 484 34.99 48.36 -6.11
CA LYS A 484 35.90 48.04 -5.01
C LYS A 484 35.85 46.53 -4.76
N SER A 485 37.01 45.89 -4.89
CA SER A 485 37.17 44.45 -4.67
C SER A 485 38.50 44.20 -3.97
N PRO A 486 38.52 44.02 -2.64
CA PRO A 486 39.74 43.68 -1.92
C PRO A 486 40.36 42.39 -2.50
N GLU A 487 41.68 42.39 -2.69
CA GLU A 487 42.49 41.18 -2.97
C GLU A 487 42.25 40.47 -4.32
N LYS A 488 41.79 41.17 -5.37
CA LYS A 488 41.60 40.58 -6.72
C LYS A 488 42.09 41.47 -7.87
N THR A 489 43.40 41.53 -8.09
CA THR A 489 43.98 42.01 -9.36
C THR A 489 43.70 41.03 -10.49
N GLY A 490 43.27 41.52 -11.67
CA GLY A 490 43.11 40.70 -12.88
C GLY A 490 41.77 39.98 -13.07
N ALA A 491 40.79 40.14 -12.17
CA ALA A 491 39.44 39.60 -12.35
C ALA A 491 38.72 40.22 -13.56
N ASP A 492 37.92 39.42 -14.26
CA ASP A 492 37.15 39.85 -15.42
C ASP A 492 35.93 40.64 -14.98
N VAL A 493 35.75 41.83 -15.54
CA VAL A 493 34.63 42.73 -15.25
C VAL A 493 33.79 42.87 -16.50
N ARG A 494 32.50 42.53 -16.37
CA ARG A 494 31.49 42.71 -17.41
C ARG A 494 30.39 43.61 -16.89
N ILE A 495 30.00 44.62 -17.68
CA ILE A 495 28.83 45.45 -17.36
C ILE A 495 27.80 45.32 -18.47
N THR A 496 26.57 45.02 -18.10
CA THR A 496 25.43 44.84 -19.03
C THR A 496 24.27 45.74 -18.65
N SER A 497 23.53 46.24 -19.64
CA SER A 497 22.21 46.84 -19.43
C SER A 497 21.20 45.77 -18.98
N VAL A 498 20.04 46.21 -18.48
CA VAL A 498 18.90 45.31 -18.17
C VAL A 498 18.34 44.57 -19.38
N SER A 499 18.59 45.04 -20.61
CA SER A 499 18.23 44.33 -21.85
C SER A 499 19.26 43.26 -22.25
N GLY A 500 20.29 43.02 -21.43
CA GLY A 500 21.35 42.05 -21.70
C GLY A 500 22.46 42.54 -22.61
N GLN A 501 22.42 43.79 -23.08
CA GLN A 501 23.46 44.38 -23.91
C GLN A 501 24.73 44.62 -23.08
N ARG A 502 25.86 44.05 -23.50
CA ARG A 502 27.17 44.30 -22.88
C ARG A 502 27.69 45.68 -23.27
N VAL A 503 27.86 46.55 -22.29
CA VAL A 503 28.36 47.94 -22.47
C VAL A 503 29.81 48.10 -22.03
N TYR A 504 30.35 47.16 -21.24
CA TYR A 504 31.76 47.14 -20.86
C TYR A 504 32.26 45.71 -20.68
N HIS A 505 33.54 45.51 -21.00
CA HIS A 505 34.32 44.32 -20.68
C HIS A 505 35.77 44.72 -20.45
N GLY A 506 36.35 44.31 -19.33
CA GLY A 506 37.73 44.63 -18.97
C GLY A 506 38.23 43.78 -17.82
N LYS A 507 39.42 44.11 -17.30
CA LYS A 507 39.96 43.47 -16.09
C LYS A 507 40.15 44.51 -14.99
N LEU A 508 40.01 44.11 -13.73
CA LEU A 508 40.37 44.95 -12.59
C LEU A 508 41.87 45.27 -12.62
N THR A 509 42.20 46.56 -12.66
CA THR A 509 43.58 47.08 -12.77
C THR A 509 44.18 47.47 -11.42
N SER A 510 43.39 47.48 -10.35
CA SER A 510 43.80 47.89 -9.01
C SER A 510 43.11 47.04 -7.93
N GLU A 511 43.84 46.74 -6.85
CA GLU A 511 43.39 45.95 -5.69
C GLU A 511 42.42 46.71 -4.77
N THR A 512 42.24 48.00 -4.98
CA THR A 512 41.45 48.86 -4.06
C THR A 512 40.25 49.52 -4.74
N LEU A 513 40.43 50.09 -5.93
CA LEU A 513 39.35 50.79 -6.62
C LEU A 513 39.63 50.81 -8.13
N SER A 514 38.71 50.26 -8.91
CA SER A 514 38.67 50.39 -10.37
C SER A 514 37.50 51.27 -10.77
N SER A 515 37.63 52.01 -11.87
CA SER A 515 36.60 52.93 -12.34
C SER A 515 36.33 52.76 -13.84
N VAL A 516 35.06 52.84 -14.21
CA VAL A 516 34.60 52.78 -15.62
C VAL A 516 33.81 54.04 -15.93
N SER A 517 34.23 54.77 -16.96
CA SER A 517 33.49 55.94 -17.44
C SER A 517 32.19 55.51 -18.12
N THR A 518 31.08 56.16 -17.75
CA THR A 518 29.74 55.86 -18.26
C THR A 518 29.16 57.00 -19.11
N ARG A 519 30.00 57.97 -19.50
CA ARG A 519 29.60 59.21 -20.19
C ARG A 519 28.84 59.00 -21.50
N LEU A 520 29.01 57.86 -22.14
CA LEU A 520 28.36 57.50 -23.41
C LEU A 520 27.18 56.55 -23.22
N TRP A 521 26.81 56.22 -21.99
CA TRP A 521 25.77 55.23 -21.68
C TRP A 521 24.45 55.94 -21.37
N VAL A 522 23.35 55.27 -21.70
CA VAL A 522 22.01 55.80 -21.41
C VAL A 522 21.72 55.67 -19.91
N PRO A 523 21.15 56.68 -19.25
CA PRO A 523 20.69 56.56 -17.87
C PRO A 523 19.80 55.34 -17.65
N GLY A 524 20.00 54.62 -16.56
CA GLY A 524 19.29 53.37 -16.31
C GLY A 524 19.99 52.41 -15.38
N ILE A 525 19.46 51.19 -15.30
CA ILE A 525 19.98 50.12 -14.46
C ILE A 525 21.00 49.30 -15.24
N TYR A 526 22.14 49.05 -14.60
CA TYR A 526 23.22 48.22 -15.11
C TYR A 526 23.59 47.13 -14.10
N LEU A 527 24.01 45.98 -14.61
CA LEU A 527 24.52 44.87 -13.81
C LEU A 527 26.04 44.81 -13.98
N VAL A 528 26.77 44.96 -12.87
CA VAL A 528 28.22 44.81 -12.80
C VAL A 528 28.52 43.39 -12.35
N GLN A 529 29.09 42.59 -13.25
CA GLN A 529 29.52 41.23 -13.01
C GLN A 529 31.04 41.17 -12.88
N ILE A 530 31.54 40.52 -11.84
CA ILE A 530 32.97 40.22 -11.67
C ILE A 530 33.15 38.70 -11.67
N THR A 531 33.98 38.21 -12.58
CA THR A 531 34.32 36.79 -12.71
C THR A 531 35.78 36.58 -12.36
N THR A 532 36.02 35.66 -11.43
CA THR A 532 37.34 35.15 -11.05
C THR A 532 37.44 33.68 -11.46
N GLU A 533 38.60 33.05 -11.34
CA GLU A 533 38.80 31.64 -11.73
C GLU A 533 37.78 30.68 -11.10
N ASN A 534 37.31 30.97 -9.88
CA ASN A 534 36.47 30.06 -9.11
C ASN A 534 35.02 30.53 -8.92
N ARG A 535 34.65 31.75 -9.36
CA ARG A 535 33.30 32.31 -9.10
C ARG A 535 32.95 33.54 -9.93
N SER A 536 31.64 33.80 -10.04
CA SER A 536 31.06 35.01 -10.65
C SER A 536 30.11 35.70 -9.67
N LEU A 537 30.26 37.01 -9.48
CA LEU A 537 29.40 37.82 -8.62
C LEU A 537 28.75 38.98 -9.39
N VAL A 538 27.54 39.39 -9.02
CA VAL A 538 26.78 40.45 -9.72
C VAL A 538 26.23 41.49 -8.73
N LYS A 539 26.37 42.78 -9.07
CA LYS A 539 25.75 43.91 -8.35
C LYS A 539 24.99 44.81 -9.31
N LYS A 540 23.84 45.29 -8.86
CA LYS A 540 23.03 46.29 -9.55
C LYS A 540 23.56 47.69 -9.26
N VAL A 541 23.74 48.50 -10.30
CA VAL A 541 24.10 49.92 -10.21
C VAL A 541 23.12 50.75 -11.02
N ILE A 542 22.84 51.96 -10.58
CA ILE A 542 21.93 52.90 -11.25
C ILE A 542 22.76 54.10 -11.71
N ILE A 543 22.71 54.39 -13.01
CA ILE A 543 23.33 55.58 -13.62
C ILE A 543 22.21 56.59 -13.86
N GLN A 544 22.42 57.84 -13.42
CA GLN A 544 21.45 58.93 -13.53
C GLN A 544 21.68 59.79 -14.77
#